data_AF-Q54C74-F1
#
_entry.id   AF-Q54C74-F1
#
_cell.length_a   1.000
_cell.length_b   1.000
_cell.length_c   1.000
_cell.angle_alpha   90.00
_cell.angle_beta   90.00
_cell.angle_gamma   90.00
#
_symmetry.space_group_name_H-M   'P 1'
#
loop_
_entity.id
_entity.type
_entity.pdbx_description
1 polymer ?
#
loop_
_entity_poly.entity_id
_entity_poly.type
_entity_poly.pdbx_seq_one_letter_code
_entity_poly.pdbx_strand_id
1 'polypeptide(L)'
;MNNFKEEIDDAINDIEYGVEKVELVLDHPISEINHVAVIKTNTKDNLELLIKMSLVDGYSIIEYINKTKDTQLEEGLDFQKSFDSLPNLLMYYSPEFQKQFGLKLFERLSNIKS
;
A
#
# COMPACT_ATOMS: atom_id res chain seq x y z
N MET A 1 18.60 7.44 15.04
CA MET A 1 17.39 7.93 14.36
C MET A 1 16.91 6.84 13.40
N ASN A 2 16.52 5.67 13.92
CA ASN A 2 16.22 4.49 13.08
C ASN A 2 14.73 4.18 12.96
N ASN A 3 13.89 4.73 13.84
CA ASN A 3 12.51 4.30 13.97
C ASN A 3 11.70 4.52 12.69
N PHE A 4 11.84 5.69 12.04
CA PHE A 4 10.98 5.99 10.88
C PHE A 4 11.32 5.14 9.65
N LYS A 5 12.60 4.79 9.45
CA LYS A 5 12.99 3.91 8.35
C LYS A 5 12.52 2.48 8.60
N GLU A 6 12.65 1.99 9.83
CA GLU A 6 12.13 0.68 10.25
C GLU A 6 10.62 0.58 10.00
N GLU A 7 9.85 1.62 10.34
CA GLU A 7 8.40 1.68 10.07
C GLU A 7 8.07 1.64 8.57
N ILE A 8 8.86 2.31 7.72
CA ILE A 8 8.70 2.24 6.25
C ILE A 8 8.99 0.83 5.75
N ASP A 9 10.10 0.24 6.20
CA ASP A 9 10.53 -1.10 5.80
C ASP A 9 9.49 -2.14 6.23
N ASP A 10 8.94 -2.03 7.44
CA ASP A 10 7.85 -2.87 7.95
C ASP A 10 6.57 -2.72 7.12
N ALA A 11 6.17 -1.48 6.80
CA ALA A 11 5.00 -1.22 5.96
C ALA A 11 5.16 -1.84 4.55
N ILE A 12 6.36 -1.78 3.97
CA ILE A 12 6.69 -2.40 2.68
C ILE A 12 6.61 -3.93 2.77
N ASN A 13 7.24 -4.52 3.79
CA ASN A 13 7.25 -5.96 4.04
C ASN A 13 5.83 -6.53 4.21
N ASP A 14 4.94 -5.74 4.80
CA ASP A 14 3.54 -6.11 5.02
C ASP A 14 2.70 -6.21 3.74
N ILE A 15 3.18 -5.70 2.60
CA ILE A 15 2.43 -5.71 1.35
C ILE A 15 3.16 -6.39 0.19
N GLU A 16 4.47 -6.59 0.30
CA GLU A 16 5.33 -7.06 -0.81
C GLU A 16 4.79 -8.34 -1.48
N TYR A 17 4.24 -9.27 -0.71
CA TYR A 17 3.68 -10.53 -1.24
C TYR A 17 2.44 -10.34 -2.15
N GLY A 18 1.68 -9.28 -1.92
CA GLY A 18 0.38 -9.04 -2.57
C GLY A 18 0.47 -8.20 -3.84
N VAL A 19 1.61 -7.56 -4.08
CA VAL A 19 1.84 -6.59 -5.16
C VAL A 19 2.87 -7.11 -6.16
N GLU A 20 3.02 -6.45 -7.31
CA GLU A 20 4.09 -6.77 -8.28
C GLU A 20 5.41 -6.09 -7.91
N LYS A 21 5.31 -4.85 -7.42
CA LYS A 21 6.46 -4.05 -7.01
C LYS A 21 6.03 -3.03 -5.96
N VAL A 22 6.89 -2.82 -4.97
CA VAL A 22 6.76 -1.73 -4.01
C VAL A 22 8.15 -1.10 -3.84
N GLU A 23 8.22 0.22 -3.84
CA GLU A 23 9.48 0.95 -3.64
C GLU A 23 9.26 2.29 -2.93
N LEU A 24 10.24 2.69 -2.12
CA LEU A 24 10.31 4.04 -1.56
C LEU A 24 10.78 5.01 -2.64
N VAL A 25 10.04 6.10 -2.85
CA VAL A 25 10.41 7.13 -3.83
C VAL A 25 11.35 8.15 -3.17
N LEU A 26 12.64 8.04 -3.49
CA LEU A 26 13.69 8.89 -2.92
C LEU A 26 13.68 10.32 -3.47
N ASP A 27 13.08 10.54 -4.64
CA ASP A 27 13.01 11.85 -5.29
C ASP A 27 11.84 12.73 -4.79
N HIS A 28 11.02 12.20 -3.88
CA HIS A 28 9.99 12.97 -3.18
C HIS A 28 10.46 13.45 -1.80
N PRO A 29 9.82 14.48 -1.22
CA PRO A 29 10.22 15.01 0.09
C PRO A 29 10.03 13.95 1.19
N ILE A 30 11.11 13.24 1.51
CA ILE A 30 11.19 12.43 2.74
C ILE A 30 11.55 13.41 3.85
N SER A 31 10.63 13.61 4.78
CA SER A 31 10.89 14.45 5.95
C SER A 31 10.99 13.56 7.17
N GLU A 32 12.21 13.35 7.67
CA GLU A 32 12.42 12.70 8.97
C GLU A 32 11.81 13.54 10.11
N ILE A 33 11.74 14.87 9.95
CA ILE A 33 11.17 15.79 10.93
C ILE A 33 9.65 15.64 11.01
N ASN A 34 8.98 15.54 9.85
CA ASN A 34 7.52 15.40 9.78
C ASN A 34 7.06 13.94 9.73
N HIS A 35 8.00 12.98 9.68
CA HIS A 35 7.73 11.56 9.48
C HIS A 35 6.83 11.28 8.28
N VAL A 36 7.20 11.87 7.14
CA VAL A 36 6.51 11.69 5.85
C VAL A 36 7.41 11.02 4.84
N ALA A 37 6.89 10.01 4.17
CA ALA A 37 7.55 9.28 3.08
C ALA A 37 6.56 9.01 1.94
N VAL A 38 7.09 8.76 0.74
CA VAL A 38 6.27 8.43 -0.43
C VAL A 38 6.62 7.04 -0.94
N ILE A 39 5.63 6.15 -0.96
CA ILE A 39 5.76 4.77 -1.40
C ILE A 39 5.07 4.64 -2.75
N LYS A 40 5.76 4.07 -3.73
CA LYS A 40 5.19 3.71 -5.03
C LYS A 40 4.90 2.22 -5.06
N THR A 41 3.67 1.86 -5.41
CA THR A 41 3.23 0.46 -5.46
C THR A 41 2.59 0.15 -6.81
N ASN A 42 3.02 -0.94 -7.44
CA ASN A 42 2.37 -1.54 -8.60
C ASN A 42 1.63 -2.80 -8.15
N THR A 43 0.31 -2.79 -8.27
CA THR A 43 -0.55 -3.92 -7.91
C THR A 43 -0.66 -4.91 -9.06
N LYS A 44 -1.09 -6.15 -8.74
CA LYS A 44 -1.33 -7.20 -9.73
C LYS A 44 -2.54 -6.91 -10.65
N ASP A 45 -3.35 -5.92 -10.29
CA ASP A 45 -4.42 -5.38 -11.12
C ASP A 45 -3.90 -4.34 -12.14
N ASN A 46 -2.59 -4.18 -12.31
CA ASN A 46 -1.94 -3.13 -13.11
C ASN A 46 -2.31 -1.69 -12.68
N LEU A 47 -2.53 -1.49 -11.38
CA LEU A 47 -2.67 -0.14 -10.81
C LEU A 47 -1.32 0.31 -10.28
N GLU A 48 -0.90 1.51 -10.66
CA GLU A 48 0.24 2.20 -10.06
C GLU A 48 -0.28 3.26 -9.09
N LEU A 49 0.12 3.14 -7.83
CA LEU A 49 -0.29 3.99 -6.73
C LEU A 49 0.92 4.71 -6.16
N LEU A 50 0.84 6.02 -6.05
CA LEU A 50 1.77 6.83 -5.29
C LEU A 50 1.13 7.17 -3.95
N ILE A 51 1.74 6.74 -2.85
CA ILE A 51 1.13 6.70 -1.53
C ILE A 51 1.95 7.58 -0.59
N LYS A 52 1.32 8.56 0.03
CA LYS A 52 1.89 9.30 1.15
C LYS A 52 1.73 8.48 2.42
N MET A 53 2.85 8.16 3.07
CA MET A 53 2.90 7.65 4.44
C MET A 53 3.20 8.82 5.39
N SER A 54 2.42 8.95 6.47
CA SER A 54 2.60 9.91 7.56
C SER A 54 2.34 9.18 8.88
N LEU A 55 3.24 9.30 9.85
CA LEU A 55 2.98 8.74 11.19
C LEU A 55 1.79 9.42 11.90
N VAL A 56 1.38 10.61 11.45
CA VAL A 56 0.27 11.38 12.04
C VAL A 56 -1.06 11.08 11.34
N ASP A 57 -1.04 11.02 10.00
CA ASP A 57 -2.25 10.93 9.18
C ASP A 57 -2.52 9.52 8.62
N GLY A 58 -1.57 8.60 8.79
CA GLY A 58 -1.58 7.28 8.16
C GLY A 58 -1.19 7.31 6.68
N TYR A 59 -1.93 6.59 5.85
CA TYR A 59 -1.64 6.37 4.44
C TYR A 59 -2.71 6.99 3.55
N SER A 60 -2.31 7.66 2.48
CA SER A 60 -3.24 8.30 1.51
C SER A 60 -2.67 8.27 0.10
N ILE A 61 -3.53 8.24 -0.91
CA ILE A 61 -3.11 8.28 -2.32
C ILE A 61 -2.75 9.73 -2.70
N ILE A 62 -1.55 9.93 -3.25
CA ILE A 62 -1.11 11.15 -3.93
C ILE A 62 -1.51 11.08 -5.40
N GLU A 63 -1.21 9.96 -6.05
CA GLU A 63 -1.41 9.76 -7.48
C GLU A 63 -1.86 8.32 -7.75
N TYR A 64 -2.71 8.18 -8.76
CA TYR A 64 -3.26 6.91 -9.21
C TYR A 64 -3.18 6.83 -10.73
N ILE A 65 -2.63 5.73 -11.24
CA ILE A 65 -2.57 5.45 -12.68
C ILE A 65 -3.12 4.04 -12.90
N ASN A 66 -4.27 3.96 -13.56
CA ASN A 66 -4.81 2.71 -14.06
C ASN A 66 -4.15 2.37 -15.40
N LYS A 67 -3.31 1.32 -15.43
CA LYS A 67 -2.68 0.85 -16.67
C LYS A 67 -3.53 -0.18 -17.41
N THR A 68 -4.72 -0.50 -16.90
CA THR A 68 -5.69 -1.36 -17.58
C THR A 68 -6.59 -0.55 -18.51
N LYS A 69 -7.40 -1.26 -19.31
CA LYS A 69 -8.54 -0.68 -20.05
C LYS A 69 -9.84 -0.73 -19.25
N ASP A 70 -9.80 -1.23 -18.01
CA ASP A 70 -10.98 -1.40 -17.17
C ASP A 70 -11.27 -0.10 -16.42
N THR A 71 -12.27 0.64 -16.87
CA THR A 71 -12.68 1.91 -16.27
C THR A 71 -13.36 1.74 -14.92
N GLN A 72 -13.79 0.53 -14.54
CA GLN A 72 -14.49 0.30 -13.26
C GLN A 72 -13.57 0.55 -12.06
N LEU A 73 -12.26 0.37 -12.23
CA LEU A 73 -11.29 0.64 -11.16
C LEU A 73 -11.13 2.14 -10.87
N GLU A 74 -11.52 3.03 -11.80
CA GLU A 74 -11.43 4.48 -11.59
C GLU A 74 -12.57 5.05 -10.75
N GLU A 75 -13.76 4.41 -10.77
CA GLU A 75 -14.97 4.93 -10.12
C GLU A 75 -14.93 4.86 -8.58
N GLY A 76 -13.93 4.16 -8.00
CA GLY A 76 -13.76 4.01 -6.55
C GLY A 76 -12.74 4.93 -5.89
N LEU A 77 -12.13 5.86 -6.64
CA LEU A 77 -10.98 6.63 -6.17
C LEU A 77 -11.37 7.82 -5.30
N ASP A 78 -11.11 7.69 -4.00
CA ASP A 78 -11.19 8.78 -3.05
C ASP A 78 -9.79 9.21 -2.59
N PHE A 79 -9.26 10.28 -3.19
CA PHE A 79 -7.95 10.86 -2.82
C PHE A 79 -7.97 11.59 -1.47
N GLN A 80 -9.14 11.82 -0.88
CA GLN A 80 -9.26 12.46 0.44
C GLN A 80 -9.29 11.44 1.58
N LYS A 81 -9.38 10.15 1.25
CA LYS A 81 -9.44 9.08 2.24
C LYS A 81 -8.04 8.75 2.77
N SER A 82 -7.92 8.77 4.10
CA SER A 82 -6.77 8.23 4.81
C SER A 82 -7.07 6.84 5.36
N PHE A 83 -6.03 6.02 5.43
CA PHE A 83 -6.06 4.66 5.97
C PHE A 83 -5.05 4.55 7.11
N ASP A 84 -5.37 3.75 8.11
CA ASP A 84 -4.51 3.44 9.25
C ASP A 84 -3.31 2.56 8.87
N SER A 85 -3.44 1.74 7.84
CA SER A 85 -2.40 0.82 7.38
C SER A 85 -2.33 0.71 5.86
N LEU A 86 -1.13 0.40 5.35
CA LEU A 86 -0.89 0.20 3.93
C LEU A 86 -1.69 -0.99 3.35
N PRO A 87 -1.81 -2.14 4.03
CA PRO A 87 -2.70 -3.22 3.58
C PRO A 87 -4.16 -2.78 3.44
N ASN A 88 -4.69 -1.99 4.38
CA ASN A 88 -6.09 -1.53 4.31
C ASN A 88 -6.33 -0.61 3.10
N LEU A 89 -5.36 0.25 2.80
CA LEU A 89 -5.39 1.07 1.59
C LEU A 89 -5.40 0.19 0.33
N LEU A 90 -4.50 -0.80 0.23
CA LEU A 90 -4.43 -1.66 -0.94
C LEU A 90 -5.66 -2.56 -1.10
N MET A 91 -6.22 -3.09 0.00
CA MET A 91 -7.45 -3.87 -0.06
C MET A 91 -8.64 -3.06 -0.57
N TYR A 92 -8.63 -1.74 -0.36
CA TYR A 92 -9.69 -0.86 -0.84
C TYR A 92 -9.59 -0.60 -2.35
N TYR A 93 -8.38 -0.43 -2.89
CA TYR A 93 -8.19 -0.08 -4.31
C TYR A 93 -7.86 -1.26 -5.24
N SER A 94 -7.33 -2.36 -4.71
CA SER A 94 -6.90 -3.53 -5.50
C SER A 94 -7.65 -4.79 -5.08
N PRO A 95 -8.66 -5.21 -5.87
CA PRO A 95 -9.36 -6.47 -5.65
C PRO A 95 -8.42 -7.68 -5.62
N GLU A 96 -7.38 -7.72 -6.44
CA GLU A 96 -6.41 -8.83 -6.39
C GLU A 96 -5.59 -8.78 -5.11
N PHE A 97 -5.19 -7.61 -4.62
CA PHE A 97 -4.54 -7.52 -3.30
C PHE A 97 -5.45 -8.03 -2.19
N GLN A 98 -6.74 -7.67 -2.19
CA GLN A 98 -7.72 -8.16 -1.23
C GLN A 98 -7.81 -9.70 -1.22
N LYS A 99 -7.80 -10.31 -2.41
CA LYS A 99 -7.77 -11.77 -2.56
C LYS A 99 -6.46 -12.38 -2.03
N GLN A 100 -5.30 -11.79 -2.35
CA GLN A 100 -4.00 -12.26 -1.84
C GLN A 100 -3.92 -12.17 -0.30
N PHE A 101 -4.45 -11.09 0.27
CA PHE A 101 -4.56 -10.92 1.73
C PHE A 101 -5.41 -12.02 2.36
N GLY A 102 -6.56 -12.33 1.75
CA GLY A 102 -7.43 -13.44 2.18
C GLY A 102 -6.73 -14.80 2.14
N LEU A 103 -5.94 -15.08 1.11
CA LEU A 103 -5.14 -16.32 1.01
C LEU A 103 -4.10 -16.41 2.12
N LYS A 104 -3.34 -15.33 2.37
CA LYS A 104 -2.33 -15.29 3.44
C LYS A 104 -2.95 -15.47 4.83
N LEU A 105 -4.13 -14.88 5.08
CA LEU A 105 -4.88 -15.12 6.32
C LEU A 105 -5.31 -16.58 6.44
N PHE A 106 -5.81 -17.17 5.36
CA PHE A 106 -6.22 -18.58 5.35
C PHE A 106 -5.04 -19.52 5.63
N GLU A 107 -3.89 -19.31 5.01
CA GLU A 107 -2.66 -20.08 5.26
C GLU A 107 -2.22 -20.02 6.74
N ARG A 108 -2.30 -18.83 7.35
CA ARG A 108 -2.02 -18.66 8.78
C ARG A 108 -3.00 -19.45 9.65
N LEU A 109 -4.30 -19.42 9.32
CA LEU A 109 -5.33 -20.15 10.06
C LEU A 109 -5.24 -21.67 9.88
N SER A 110 -4.89 -22.16 8.69
CA SER A 110 -4.72 -23.59 8.45
C SER A 110 -3.54 -24.17 9.23
N ASN A 111 -2.47 -23.38 9.41
CA ASN A 111 -1.30 -23.78 10.19
C ASN A 111 -1.57 -23.81 11.71
N ILE A 112 -2.63 -23.16 12.20
CA ILE A 112 -3.05 -23.25 13.61
C ILE A 112 -3.82 -24.55 13.87
N LYS A 113 -4.42 -25.15 12.84
CA LYS A 113 -5.21 -26.38 12.94
C LYS A 113 -4.43 -27.67 12.63
N SER A 114 -3.13 -27.56 12.31
CA SER A 114 -2.22 -28.70 12.09
C SER A 114 -1.21 -28.79 13.23
#